data_AF-A0A959KW05-F1
#
_entry.id   AF-A0A959KW05-F1
#
_cell.length_a   1.000
_cell.length_b   1.000
_cell.length_c   1.000
_cell.angle_alpha   90.00
_cell.angle_beta   90.00
_cell.angle_gamma   90.00
#
_symmetry.space_group_name_H-M   'P 1'
#
loop_
_entity.id
_entity.type
_entity.pdbx_description
1 polymer ?
#
loop_
_entity_poly.entity_id
_entity_poly.type
_entity_poly.pdbx_seq_one_letter_code
_entity_poly.pdbx_strand_id
1 'polypeptide(L)'
;ISSAQISKSGDSDVASAVRRVTGVTVEGGKYVYVRGLGDRYSKTTLNAAEVPGLDPNRNTVQMDLFPTNLIDNILVYKTFSPNLPGDFTG
;
A
#
# COMPACT_ATOMS: atom_id res chain seq x y z
N ILE A 1 8.07 4.41 4.77
CA ILE A 1 8.75 3.30 5.47
C ILE A 1 9.98 2.99 4.64
N SER A 2 11.18 3.25 5.16
CA SER A 2 12.42 2.99 4.40
C SER A 2 12.82 1.53 4.49
N SER A 3 13.62 1.05 3.53
CA SER A 3 14.22 -0.29 3.54
C SER A 3 14.92 -0.62 4.86
N ALA A 4 15.66 0.32 5.45
CA ALA A 4 16.29 0.15 6.75
C ALA A 4 15.30 -0.12 7.89
N GLN A 5 14.12 0.53 7.89
CA GLN A 5 13.06 0.23 8.86
C GLN A 5 12.47 -1.16 8.63
N ILE A 6 12.28 -1.55 7.37
CA ILE A 6 11.72 -2.85 7.01
C ILE A 6 12.67 -4.00 7.40
N SER A 7 13.97 -3.84 7.13
CA SER A 7 14.98 -4.81 7.56
C SER A 7 15.04 -4.95 9.08
N LYS A 8 14.83 -3.85 9.82
CA LYS A 8 14.81 -3.88 11.28
C LYS A 8 13.54 -4.54 11.84
N SER A 9 12.41 -4.38 11.15
CA SER A 9 11.13 -4.93 11.59
C SER A 9 10.92 -6.39 11.22
N GLY A 10 11.69 -6.91 10.26
CA GLY A 10 11.59 -8.31 9.81
C GLY A 10 10.32 -8.61 9.03
N ASP A 11 9.69 -7.59 8.45
CA ASP A 11 8.48 -7.76 7.64
C ASP A 11 8.86 -8.40 6.29
N SER A 12 8.23 -9.52 5.93
CA SER A 12 8.55 -10.32 4.73
C SER A 12 7.99 -9.73 3.44
N ASP A 13 6.93 -8.95 3.55
CA ASP A 13 6.13 -8.46 2.43
C ASP A 13 5.55 -7.07 2.73
N VAL A 14 5.11 -6.36 1.70
CA VAL A 14 4.59 -5.00 1.84
C VAL A 14 3.35 -4.98 2.74
N ALA A 15 2.49 -6.00 2.68
CA ALA A 15 1.30 -6.10 3.53
C ALA A 15 1.62 -6.11 5.04
N SER A 16 2.67 -6.80 5.46
CA SER A 16 3.14 -6.82 6.85
C SER A 16 3.81 -5.50 7.24
N ALA A 17 4.61 -4.90 6.35
CA ALA A 17 5.28 -3.63 6.60
C ALA A 17 4.28 -2.47 6.82
N VAL A 18 3.25 -2.36 5.97
CA VAL A 18 2.30 -1.24 6.02
C VAL A 18 1.34 -1.27 7.20
N ARG A 19 1.14 -2.42 7.87
CA ARG A 19 0.35 -2.52 9.11
C ARG A 19 0.87 -1.62 10.22
N ARG A 20 2.15 -1.25 10.19
CA ARG A 20 2.79 -0.36 11.18
C ARG A 20 2.41 1.10 11.00
N VAL A 21 1.79 1.45 9.87
CA VAL A 21 1.37 2.81 9.59
C VAL A 21 0.03 3.06 10.26
N THR A 22 -0.04 4.04 11.15
CA THR A 22 -1.28 4.40 11.85
C THR A 22 -2.42 4.72 10.86
N GLY A 23 -3.60 4.16 11.09
CA GLY A 23 -4.74 4.34 10.19
C GLY A 23 -4.65 3.52 8.90
N VAL A 24 -3.72 2.57 8.82
CA VAL A 24 -3.71 1.52 7.80
C VAL A 24 -4.20 0.22 8.43
N THR A 25 -5.14 -0.44 7.78
CA THR A 25 -5.62 -1.78 8.15
C THR A 25 -5.37 -2.73 6.99
N VAL A 26 -5.11 -4.00 7.31
CA VAL A 26 -4.85 -5.03 6.30
C VAL A 26 -5.83 -6.17 6.49
N GLU A 27 -6.79 -6.26 5.58
CA GLU A 27 -7.82 -7.30 5.55
C GLU A 27 -7.27 -8.57 4.85
N GLY A 28 -7.57 -9.73 5.43
CA GLY A 28 -7.25 -11.03 4.82
C GLY A 28 -5.77 -11.29 4.59
N GLY A 29 -4.88 -10.53 5.26
CA GLY A 29 -3.43 -10.65 5.07
C GLY A 29 -2.84 -9.85 3.92
N LYS A 30 -3.67 -9.28 3.03
CA LYS A 30 -3.22 -8.83 1.70
C LYS A 30 -3.82 -7.53 1.21
N TYR A 31 -5.02 -7.17 1.65
CA TYR A 31 -5.72 -5.99 1.16
C TYR A 31 -5.53 -4.82 2.12
N VAL A 32 -4.91 -3.75 1.64
CA VAL A 32 -4.62 -2.56 2.43
C VAL A 32 -5.76 -1.55 2.32
N TYR A 33 -6.21 -1.06 3.47
CA TYR A 33 -7.22 -0.01 3.61
C TYR A 33 -6.61 1.14 4.38
N VAL A 34 -6.86 2.37 3.94
CA VAL A 34 -6.36 3.58 4.59
C VAL A 34 -7.56 4.34 5.15
N ARG A 35 -7.61 4.55 6.46
CA ARG A 35 -8.73 5.21 7.17
C ARG A 35 -10.11 4.60 6.89
N GLY A 36 -10.16 3.28 6.63
CA GLY A 36 -11.41 2.59 6.30
C GLY A 36 -11.89 2.80 4.87
N LEU A 37 -11.16 3.55 4.05
CA LEU A 37 -11.42 3.70 2.63
C LEU A 37 -10.95 2.46 1.90
N GLY A 38 -11.89 1.85 1.18
CA GLY A 38 -11.70 0.64 0.41
C GLY A 38 -11.21 0.86 -1.01
N ASP A 39 -11.26 -0.23 -1.76
CA ASP A 39 -10.68 -0.47 -3.07
C ASP A 39 -10.88 0.63 -4.13
N ARG A 40 -12.03 1.31 -4.13
CA ARG A 40 -12.36 2.36 -5.11
C ARG A 40 -11.66 3.69 -4.86
N TYR A 41 -11.09 3.89 -3.68
CA TYR A 41 -10.54 5.18 -3.26
C TYR A 41 -9.04 5.13 -2.97
N SER A 42 -8.41 3.98 -3.22
CA SER A 42 -6.97 3.76 -3.00
C SER A 42 -6.28 3.48 -4.33
N LYS A 43 -5.26 4.28 -4.66
CA LYS A 43 -4.40 4.08 -5.82
C LYS A 43 -3.07 3.49 -5.38
N THR A 44 -2.65 2.41 -6.02
CA THR A 44 -1.34 1.79 -5.79
C THR A 44 -0.45 2.03 -7.00
N THR A 45 0.77 2.51 -6.75
CA THR A 45 1.78 2.66 -7.79
C THR A 45 3.07 1.98 -7.37
N LEU A 46 3.76 1.38 -8.33
CA LEU A 46 5.09 0.82 -8.19
C LEU A 46 5.97 1.47 -9.25
N ASN A 47 7.06 2.13 -8.85
CA ASN A 47 7.94 2.88 -9.76
C ASN A 47 7.17 3.85 -10.68
N ALA A 48 6.18 4.55 -10.12
CA ALA A 48 5.25 5.46 -10.82
C ALA A 48 4.31 4.81 -11.86
N ALA A 49 4.38 3.49 -12.05
CA ALA A 49 3.39 2.73 -12.82
C ALA A 49 2.22 2.32 -11.94
N GLU A 50 1.00 2.40 -12.46
CA GLU A 50 -0.19 1.94 -11.76
C GLU A 50 -0.23 0.40 -11.76
N VAL A 51 -0.47 -0.17 -10.58
CA VAL A 51 -0.57 -1.62 -10.41
C VAL A 51 -2.06 -1.97 -10.26
N PRO A 52 -2.66 -2.73 -11.19
CA PRO A 52 -4.04 -3.14 -11.05
C PRO A 52 -4.19 -4.26 -10.02
N GLY A 53 -5.36 -4.33 -9.38
CA GLY A 53 -5.76 -5.49 -8.62
C GLY A 53 -5.84 -6.74 -9.51
N LEU A 54 -5.53 -7.91 -8.92
CA LEU A 54 -5.67 -9.22 -9.60
C LEU A 54 -7.05 -9.85 -9.39
N ASP A 55 -7.92 -9.20 -8.61
CA ASP A 55 -9.29 -9.64 -8.37
C ASP A 55 -10.24 -8.81 -9.24
N PRO A 56 -10.99 -9.40 -10.18
CA PRO A 56 -11.89 -8.65 -11.06
C PRO A 56 -13.03 -7.95 -10.30
N ASN A 57 -13.26 -8.30 -9.03
CA ASN A 57 -14.26 -7.67 -8.16
C ASN A 57 -13.66 -6.62 -7.20
N ARG A 58 -12.34 -6.44 -7.18
CA ARG A 58 -11.67 -5.49 -6.28
C ARG A 58 -10.58 -4.71 -7.01
N ASN A 59 -10.62 -3.39 -6.88
CA ASN A 59 -9.55 -2.53 -7.42
C ASN A 59 -8.27 -2.54 -6.55
N THR A 60 -8.30 -3.18 -5.37
CA THR A 60 -7.16 -3.24 -4.45
C THR A 60 -6.10 -4.25 -4.91
N VAL A 61 -4.84 -3.83 -4.89
CA VAL A 61 -3.67 -4.68 -5.10
C VAL A 61 -3.41 -5.57 -3.89
N GLN A 62 -3.08 -6.84 -4.14
CA GLN A 62 -2.64 -7.79 -3.10
C GLN A 62 -1.19 -7.46 -2.71
N MET A 63 -1.00 -6.88 -1.53
CA MET A 63 0.29 -6.33 -1.10
C MET A 63 1.26 -7.38 -0.54
N ASP A 64 0.76 -8.58 -0.24
CA ASP A 64 1.55 -9.75 0.16
C ASP A 64 2.38 -10.31 -1.01
N LEU A 65 2.01 -9.97 -2.25
CA LEU A 65 2.73 -10.35 -3.47
C LEU A 65 4.03 -9.58 -3.68
N PHE A 66 4.30 -8.54 -2.88
CA PHE A 66 5.48 -7.69 -3.01
C PHE A 66 6.45 -7.98 -1.87
N PRO A 67 7.52 -8.75 -2.13
CA PRO A 67 8.57 -8.99 -1.15
C PRO A 67 9.26 -7.69 -0.73
N THR A 68 9.49 -7.49 0.55
CA THR A 68 10.11 -6.26 1.07
C THR A 68 11.58 -6.09 0.68
N ASN A 69 12.28 -7.18 0.36
CA ASN A 69 13.65 -7.12 -0.15
C ASN A 69 13.76 -6.51 -1.55
N LEU A 70 12.64 -6.36 -2.27
CA LEU A 70 12.57 -5.68 -3.57
C LEU A 70 12.08 -4.23 -3.44
N ILE A 71 11.84 -3.74 -2.22
CA ILE A 71 11.22 -2.44 -1.96
C ILE A 71 12.19 -1.53 -1.22
N ASP A 72 12.59 -0.44 -1.88
CA ASP A 72 13.45 0.57 -1.26
C ASP A 72 12.70 1.48 -0.28
N ASN A 73 11.47 1.87 -0.64
CA ASN A 73 10.68 2.78 0.16
C ASN A 73 9.18 2.58 -0.10
N ILE A 74 8.39 2.67 0.98
CA ILE A 74 6.94 2.64 0.94
C ILE A 74 6.42 4.02 1.35
N LEU A 75 5.67 4.67 0.46
CA LEU A 75 5.04 5.95 0.70
C LEU A 75 3.54 5.75 0.84
N VAL A 76 2.96 6.25 1.93
CA VAL A 76 1.52 6.18 2.20
C VAL A 76 0.97 7.59 2.31
N TYR A 77 0.15 7.98 1.36
CA TYR A 77 -0.53 9.27 1.33
C TYR A 77 -1.97 9.12 1.83
N LYS A 78 -2.34 9.87 2.87
CA LYS A 78 -3.65 9.75 3.54
C LYS A 78 -4.56 10.96 3.28
N THR A 79 -4.06 11.94 2.54
CA THR A 79 -4.74 13.19 2.23
C THR A 79 -4.42 13.52 0.80
N PHE A 80 -5.43 14.03 0.07
CA PHE A 80 -5.20 14.61 -1.24
C PHE A 80 -4.08 15.66 -1.14
N SER A 81 -3.02 15.47 -1.92
CA SER A 81 -1.92 16.41 -2.00
C SER A 81 -1.85 16.88 -3.46
N PRO A 82 -1.83 18.19 -3.76
CA PRO A 82 -1.91 18.72 -5.13
C PRO A 82 -0.80 18.23 -6.08
N ASN A 83 0.27 17.68 -5.51
CA ASN A 83 1.44 17.14 -6.22
C ASN A 83 1.35 15.63 -6.50
N LEU A 84 0.23 14.97 -6.17
CA LEU A 84 -0.01 13.55 -6.44
C LEU A 84 -1.17 13.36 -7.43
N PRO A 85 -1.16 12.30 -8.26
CA PRO A 85 -2.26 12.01 -9.18
C PRO A 85 -3.59 11.92 -8.44
N GLY A 86 -4.59 12.69 -8.88
CA GLY A 86 -5.83 12.98 -8.15
C GLY A 86 -6.89 11.88 -8.08
N ASP A 87 -6.51 10.61 -8.25
CA ASP A 87 -7.45 9.47 -8.30
C ASP A 87 -7.71 8.83 -6.92
N PHE A 88 -7.35 9.48 -5.80
CA PHE A 88 -7.60 8.96 -4.46
C PHE A 88 -8.31 10.00 -3.58
N THR A 89 -9.34 9.57 -2.85
CA THR A 89 -10.11 10.42 -1.92
C THR A 89 -9.74 10.05 -0.49
N GLY A 90 -9.67 11.03 0.41
CA GLY A 90 -8.97 10.94 1.70
C GLY A 90 -9.71 10.37 2.90
#